data_AF-A0A4W6FA17-F1
#
_entry.id   AF-A0A4W6FA17-F1
#
_cell.length_a   1.000
_cell.length_b   1.000
_cell.length_c   1.000
_cell.angle_alpha   90.00
_cell.angle_beta   90.00
_cell.angle_gamma   90.00
#
_symmetry.space_group_name_H-M   'P 1'
#
loop_
_entity.id
_entity.type
_entity.pdbx_description
1 polymer ?
#
loop_
_entity_poly.entity_id
_entity_poly.type
_entity_poly.pdbx_seq_one_letter_code
_entity_poly.pdbx_strand_id
1 'polypeptide(L)'
;TDHKDGQHFIDRHRTALIQRVNDTGPILDELMDWGLISSENYESVRALKTTQDQMRAILKPVSAARMKHLRPLISELEGSG
;
A
#
# COMPACT_ATOMS: atom_id res chain seq x y z
N THR A 1 0.09 -20.77 -11.59
CA THR A 1 -0.44 -19.95 -10.48
C THR A 1 0.14 -18.56 -10.61
N ASP A 2 -0.53 -17.74 -11.42
CA ASP A 2 -0.06 -16.39 -11.73
C ASP A 2 -0.17 -15.50 -10.49
N HIS A 3 0.98 -15.10 -9.95
CA HIS A 3 1.10 -14.20 -8.80
C HIS A 3 1.53 -12.80 -9.26
N LYS A 4 1.43 -12.48 -10.57
CA LYS A 4 1.94 -11.23 -11.13
C LYS A 4 0.87 -10.14 -11.20
N ASP A 5 -0.40 -10.49 -11.32
CA ASP A 5 -1.47 -9.51 -11.53
C ASP A 5 -1.58 -8.45 -10.42
N GLY A 6 -1.44 -8.85 -9.16
CA GLY A 6 -1.59 -7.90 -8.07
C GLY A 6 -0.38 -6.95 -7.88
N GLN A 7 0.84 -7.42 -8.17
CA GLN A 7 2.02 -6.53 -8.25
C GLN A 7 1.81 -5.48 -9.36
N HIS A 8 1.30 -5.92 -10.52
CA HIS A 8 1.00 -5.04 -11.64
C HIS A 8 -0.11 -4.04 -11.34
N PHE A 9 -1.11 -4.41 -10.53
CA PHE A 9 -2.17 -3.49 -10.11
C PHE A 9 -1.61 -2.33 -9.27
N ILE A 10 -0.88 -2.64 -8.20
CA ILE A 10 -0.34 -1.60 -7.32
C ILE A 10 0.70 -0.74 -8.03
N ASP A 11 1.54 -1.32 -8.91
CA ASP A 11 2.49 -0.55 -9.70
C ASP A 11 1.80 0.34 -10.76
N ARG A 12 0.71 -0.12 -11.40
CA ARG A 12 -0.08 0.72 -12.32
C ARG A 12 -0.82 1.85 -11.60
N HIS A 13 -1.36 1.57 -10.42
CA HIS A 13 -2.12 2.54 -9.63
C HIS A 13 -1.25 3.37 -8.69
N ARG A 14 0.06 3.09 -8.62
CA ARG A 14 1.01 3.73 -7.71
C ARG A 14 0.98 5.25 -7.82
N THR A 15 1.07 5.77 -9.04
CA THR A 15 1.10 7.21 -9.31
C THR A 15 -0.23 7.86 -8.94
N ALA A 16 -1.36 7.19 -9.21
CA ALA A 16 -2.68 7.69 -8.88
C ALA A 16 -2.92 7.70 -7.35
N LEU A 17 -2.47 6.68 -6.63
CA LEU A 17 -2.52 6.60 -5.17
C LEU A 17 -1.65 7.69 -4.53
N ILE A 18 -0.42 7.89 -5.00
CA ILE A 18 0.49 8.94 -4.51
C ILE A 18 -0.11 10.34 -4.70
N GLN A 19 -0.88 10.57 -5.77
CA GLN A 19 -1.47 11.87 -6.08
C GLN A 19 -2.86 12.10 -5.44
N ARG A 20 -3.66 11.04 -5.23
CA ARG A 20 -5.01 11.14 -4.63
C ARG A 20 -5.00 11.08 -3.11
N VAL A 21 -4.02 10.40 -2.51
CA VAL A 21 -3.92 10.28 -1.06
C VAL A 21 -3.25 11.52 -0.49
N ASN A 22 -4.01 12.30 0.27
CA ASN A 22 -3.50 13.47 0.99
C ASN A 22 -3.14 13.15 2.45
N ASP A 23 -3.59 12.01 2.96
CA ASP A 23 -3.28 11.53 4.31
C ASP A 23 -2.85 10.07 4.27
N THR A 24 -1.59 9.81 4.64
CA THR A 24 -1.04 8.44 4.67
C THR A 24 -1.22 7.75 6.02
N GLY A 25 -1.62 8.46 7.07
CA GLY A 25 -1.74 7.93 8.43
C GLY A 25 -2.62 6.67 8.49
N PRO A 26 -3.86 6.71 7.98
CA PRO A 26 -4.76 5.56 7.98
C PRO A 26 -4.18 4.34 7.23
N ILE A 27 -3.51 4.58 6.11
CA ILE A 27 -2.90 3.50 5.30
C ILE A 27 -1.73 2.88 6.06
N LEU A 28 -0.94 3.71 6.74
CA LEU A 28 0.19 3.26 7.54
C LEU A 28 -0.28 2.43 8.74
N ASP A 29 -1.37 2.84 9.38
CA ASP A 29 -2.00 2.10 10.49
C ASP A 29 -2.52 0.74 10.04
N GLU A 30 -3.22 0.66 8.90
CA GLU A 30 -3.68 -0.62 8.33
C GLU A 30 -2.51 -1.56 8.02
N LEU A 31 -1.42 -1.03 7.46
CA LEU A 31 -0.24 -1.84 7.14
C LEU A 31 0.48 -2.36 8.38
N MET A 32 0.50 -1.57 9.45
CA MET A 32 1.07 -1.99 10.72
C MET A 32 0.18 -3.02 11.42
N ASP A 33 -1.15 -2.85 11.36
CA ASP A 33 -2.12 -3.81 11.87
C ASP A 33 -2.03 -5.16 11.15
N TRP A 34 -1.84 -5.15 9.83
CA TRP A 34 -1.61 -6.35 9.02
C TRP A 34 -0.20 -6.95 9.19
N GLY A 35 0.67 -6.32 9.98
CA GLY A 35 2.05 -6.77 10.20
C GLY A 35 2.92 -6.73 8.95
N LEU A 36 2.57 -5.91 7.95
CA LEU A 36 3.33 -5.75 6.70
C LEU A 36 4.51 -4.79 6.85
N ILE A 37 4.46 -3.91 7.84
CA ILE A 37 5.53 -2.99 8.21
C ILE A 37 5.83 -3.10 9.71
N SER A 38 7.10 -2.91 10.07
CA SER A 38 7.52 -2.79 11.47
C SER A 38 7.23 -1.39 12.01
N SER A 39 7.17 -1.24 13.34
CA SER A 39 7.06 0.08 13.99
C SER A 39 8.20 1.04 13.57
N GLU A 40 9.40 0.52 13.34
CA GLU A 40 10.53 1.30 12.82
C GLU A 40 10.26 1.83 11.40
N ASN A 41 9.70 1.00 10.52
CA ASN A 41 9.28 1.44 9.19
C ASN A 41 8.13 2.44 9.28
N TYR A 42 7.17 2.23 10.19
CA TYR A 42 6.07 3.16 10.43
C TYR A 42 6.62 4.54 10.80
N GLU A 43 7.49 4.63 11.82
CA GLU A 43 8.06 5.91 12.23
C GLU A 43 8.94 6.54 11.14
N SER A 44 9.73 5.72 10.43
CA SER A 44 10.56 6.18 9.31
C SER A 44 9.72 6.77 8.18
N VAL A 45 8.57 6.17 7.87
CA VAL A 45 7.63 6.71 6.89
C VAL A 45 7.01 7.99 7.43
N ARG A 46 6.48 7.99 8.66
CA ARG A 46 5.82 9.15 9.27
C ARG A 46 6.74 10.36 9.42
N ALA A 47 8.04 10.14 9.58
CA ALA A 47 9.07 11.17 9.63
C ALA A 47 9.35 11.85 8.27
N LEU A 48 8.84 11.30 7.16
CA LEU A 48 9.01 11.92 5.83
C LEU A 48 8.22 13.21 5.73
N LYS A 49 8.82 14.22 5.08
CA LYS A 49 8.27 15.58 4.98
C LYS A 49 7.01 15.70 4.15
N THR A 50 6.80 14.83 3.17
CA THR A 50 5.68 14.94 2.24
C THR A 50 4.86 13.65 2.22
N THR A 51 3.54 13.80 2.11
CA THR A 51 2.60 12.68 1.93
C THR A 51 2.96 11.80 0.73
N GLN A 52 3.57 12.40 -0.30
CA GLN A 52 3.97 11.69 -1.52
C GLN A 52 5.18 10.79 -1.28
N ASP A 53 6.18 11.26 -0.53
CA ASP A 53 7.31 10.43 -0.10
C ASP A 53 6.85 9.31 0.82
N GLN A 54 5.90 9.61 1.72
CA GLN A 54 5.28 8.62 2.60
C GLN A 54 4.60 7.49 1.80
N MET A 55 3.75 7.83 0.83
CA MET A 55 3.11 6.85 -0.04
C MET A 55 4.13 6.04 -0.86
N ARG A 56 5.20 6.68 -1.32
CA ARG A 56 6.23 5.98 -2.10
C ARG A 56 6.97 4.93 -1.25
N ALA A 57 7.18 5.23 0.03
CA ALA A 57 7.78 4.33 1.01
C ALA A 57 6.81 3.22 1.46
N ILE A 58 5.52 3.51 1.58
CA ILE A 58 4.43 2.54 1.84
C ILE A 58 4.32 1.51 0.70
N LEU A 59 4.39 1.95 -0.55
CA LEU A 59 4.16 1.09 -1.71
C LEU A 59 5.32 0.11 -1.96
N LYS A 60 6.51 0.34 -1.38
CA LYS A 60 7.68 -0.56 -1.47
C LYS A 60 7.48 -1.91 -0.76
N PRO A 61 7.14 -1.96 0.54
CA PRO A 61 6.86 -3.21 1.23
C PRO A 61 5.56 -3.85 0.73
N VAL A 62 4.55 -3.07 0.30
CA VAL A 62 3.30 -3.63 -0.24
C VAL A 62 3.50 -4.39 -1.55
N SER A 63 4.39 -3.93 -2.43
CA SER A 63 4.72 -4.67 -3.66
C SER A 63 5.55 -5.94 -3.39
N ALA A 64 6.28 -5.99 -2.27
CA ALA A 64 7.06 -7.15 -1.84
C ALA A 64 6.26 -8.13 -0.97
N ALA A 65 5.29 -7.63 -0.20
CA ALA A 65 4.40 -8.40 0.65
C ALA A 65 3.41 -9.17 -0.21
N ARG A 66 3.63 -10.48 -0.31
CA ARG A 66 2.76 -11.44 -1.01
C ARG A 66 1.30 -11.17 -0.64
N MET A 67 0.52 -10.76 -1.62
CA MET A 67 -0.90 -10.36 -1.56
C MET A 67 -1.86 -11.52 -1.22
N LYS A 68 -1.53 -12.30 -0.19
CA LYS A 68 -2.44 -13.33 0.33
C LYS A 68 -3.53 -12.72 1.21
N HIS A 69 -3.27 -11.54 1.79
CA HIS A 69 -4.20 -10.86 2.71
C HIS A 69 -4.99 -9.70 2.07
N LEU A 70 -4.55 -9.14 0.94
CA LEU A 70 -5.24 -8.04 0.24
C LEU A 70 -6.33 -8.49 -0.74
N ARG A 71 -6.48 -9.81 -0.95
CA ARG A 71 -7.52 -10.37 -1.82
C ARG A 71 -8.94 -9.82 -1.57
N PRO A 72 -9.40 -9.66 -0.31
CA PRO A 72 -10.75 -9.16 -0.05
C PRO A 72 -10.97 -7.75 -0.61
N LEU A 73 -9.97 -6.86 -0.47
CA LEU A 73 -10.06 -5.47 -0.93
C LEU A 73 -10.03 -5.37 -2.45
N ILE A 74 -9.28 -6.24 -3.12
CA ILE A 74 -9.21 -6.27 -4.59
C ILE A 74 -10.53 -6.80 -5.16
N SER A 75 -11.13 -7.84 -4.56
CA SER A 75 -12.44 -8.36 -4.99
C SER A 75 -13.59 -7.37 -4.78
N GLU A 76 -13.55 -6.54 -3.73
CA GLU A 76 -14.54 -5.48 -3.51
C GLU A 76 -14.43 -4.37 -4.58
N LEU A 77 -13.21 -4.01 -4.97
CA LEU A 77 -12.93 -3.02 -6.01
C LEU A 77 -13.24 -3.53 -7.43
N GLU A 78 -13.08 -4.83 -7.69
CA GLU A 78 -13.41 -5.46 -8.98
C GLU A 78 -14.88 -5.92 -9.09
N GLY A 79 -15.57 -6.12 -7.96
CA GLY A 79 -16.95 -6.61 -7.90
C GLY A 79 -18.05 -5.55 -8.06
N SER A 80 -17.68 -4.27 -8.14
CA SER A 80 -18.60 -3.19 -8.50
C SER A 80 -18.62 -3.01 -10.03
N GLY A 81 -19.25 -3.95 -10.73
CA GLY A 81 -19.55 -3.90 -12.16
C GLY A 81 -20.98 -4.32 -12.44
#